data_AF-A0A1V5H1F9-F1
#
_entry.id   AF-A0A1V5H1F9-F1
#
_cell.length_a   1.000
_cell.length_b   1.000
_cell.length_c   1.000
_cell.angle_alpha   90.00
_cell.angle_beta   90.00
_cell.angle_gamma   90.00
#
_symmetry.space_group_name_H-M   'P 1'
#
loop_
_entity.id
_entity.type
_entity.pdbx_description
1 polymer ?
#
loop_
_entity_poly.entity_id
_entity_poly.type
_entity_poly.pdbx_seq_one_letter_code
_entity_poly.pdbx_strand_id
1 'polypeptide(L)'
;METTLKDGGVAIMSRGVGAGKDRVNEAIENAIKSPLLNNNDVFNAKKILINLSFDEENPLMMEEMNALHNFMAKFSHEIEVIWGAAVERGLGEDVKVTLLATGFSIKDVPGIEEQIIIQSQAEEQERRYKEEQRRKEEEEAQRLIDKYYGALGLEILSNTNYKYEPFILTMDELDDDKVLEALEKTPVFKRDRDFNPRAFKVEARISDSLFD
;
A
#
# COMPACT_ATOMS: atom_id res chain seq x y z
N MET A 1 5.57 23.22 -2.81
CA MET A 1 4.22 22.68 -2.55
C MET A 1 4.21 21.69 -1.39
N GLU A 2 5.13 20.73 -1.33
CA GLU A 2 5.16 19.68 -0.29
C GLU A 2 5.22 20.23 1.16
N THR A 3 5.94 21.33 1.41
CA THR A 3 6.08 21.97 2.74
C THR A 3 4.86 22.74 3.22
N THR A 4 3.95 23.11 2.32
CA THR A 4 2.71 23.83 2.67
C THR A 4 1.59 22.84 3.01
N LEU A 5 1.61 21.66 2.38
CA LEU A 5 0.53 20.67 2.48
C LEU A 5 0.80 19.56 3.52
N LYS A 6 2.07 19.21 3.79
CA LYS A 6 2.39 18.05 4.65
C LYS A 6 1.98 18.17 6.12
N ASP A 7 1.96 19.37 6.68
CA ASP A 7 1.73 19.59 8.12
C ASP A 7 0.59 20.59 8.41
N GLY A 8 -0.27 20.84 7.42
CA GLY A 8 -1.24 21.93 7.43
C GLY A 8 -2.61 21.61 8.04
N GLY A 9 -2.90 20.38 8.46
CA GLY A 9 -4.26 20.02 8.87
C GLY A 9 -5.26 20.14 7.72
N VAL A 10 -6.44 20.72 7.96
CA VAL A 10 -7.45 20.89 6.91
C VAL A 10 -7.06 22.03 5.97
N ALA A 11 -7.19 21.79 4.67
CA ALA A 11 -6.97 22.77 3.62
C ALA A 11 -8.29 23.16 2.96
N ILE A 12 -8.45 24.45 2.69
CA ILE A 12 -9.58 25.02 1.96
C ILE A 12 -9.04 25.65 0.68
N MET A 13 -9.63 25.32 -0.45
CA MET A 13 -9.33 25.92 -1.75
C MET A 13 -10.51 26.75 -2.22
N SER A 14 -10.26 28.00 -2.59
CA SER A 14 -11.23 28.86 -3.24
C SER A 14 -10.67 29.45 -4.54
N ARG A 15 -11.58 29.88 -5.40
CA ARG A 15 -11.25 30.48 -6.68
C ARG A 15 -12.15 31.67 -6.96
N GLY A 16 -11.57 32.70 -7.56
CA GLY A 16 -12.27 33.85 -8.08
C GLY A 16 -11.79 34.21 -9.48
N VAL A 17 -12.64 34.88 -10.23
CA VAL A 17 -12.33 35.47 -11.54
C VAL A 17 -12.70 36.94 -11.46
N GLY A 18 -11.92 37.80 -12.09
CA GLY A 18 -12.19 39.23 -12.19
C GLY A 18 -11.85 39.74 -13.58
N ALA A 19 -12.50 40.83 -13.98
CA ALA A 19 -12.43 41.38 -15.33
C ALA A 19 -12.24 42.91 -15.31
N GLY A 20 -11.81 43.46 -16.45
CA GLY A 20 -11.64 44.91 -16.61
C GLY A 20 -10.44 45.49 -15.86
N LYS A 21 -10.52 46.77 -15.47
CA LYS A 21 -9.37 47.55 -14.96
C LYS A 21 -8.90 47.13 -13.57
N ASP A 22 -9.80 46.59 -12.75
CA ASP A 22 -9.53 46.12 -11.39
C ASP A 22 -9.61 44.59 -11.27
N ARG A 23 -9.35 43.88 -12.37
CA ARG A 23 -9.51 42.41 -12.48
C ARG A 23 -8.81 41.62 -11.38
N VAL A 24 -7.63 42.04 -10.90
CA VAL A 24 -6.93 41.36 -9.79
C VAL A 24 -7.64 41.57 -8.46
N ASN A 25 -8.05 42.79 -8.14
CA ASN A 25 -8.80 43.10 -6.90
C ASN A 25 -10.12 42.32 -6.87
N GLU A 26 -10.85 42.35 -7.98
CA GLU A 26 -12.13 41.65 -8.11
C GLU A 26 -11.95 40.13 -8.01
N ALA A 27 -10.93 39.56 -8.67
CA ALA A 27 -10.64 38.13 -8.58
C ALA A 27 -10.31 37.68 -7.15
N ILE A 28 -9.55 38.48 -6.40
CA ILE A 28 -9.25 38.23 -4.98
C ILE A 28 -10.53 38.29 -4.15
N GLU A 29 -11.35 39.33 -4.32
CA GLU A 29 -12.59 39.50 -3.58
C GLU A 29 -13.58 38.34 -3.84
N ASN A 30 -13.69 37.92 -5.10
CA ASN A 30 -14.50 36.78 -5.50
C ASN A 30 -13.96 35.46 -4.92
N ALA A 31 -12.65 35.30 -4.82
CA ALA A 31 -12.05 34.13 -4.18
C ALA A 31 -12.35 34.09 -2.67
N ILE A 32 -12.36 35.23 -1.98
CA ILE A 32 -12.67 35.32 -0.54
C ILE A 32 -14.16 35.09 -0.28
N LYS A 33 -15.04 35.61 -1.16
CA LYS A 33 -16.49 35.42 -1.05
C LYS A 33 -16.97 34.04 -1.50
N SER A 34 -16.06 33.15 -1.89
CA SER A 34 -16.42 31.83 -2.39
C SER A 34 -17.13 31.01 -1.30
N PRO A 35 -18.22 30.27 -1.64
CA PRO A 35 -18.92 29.42 -0.69
C PRO A 35 -18.04 28.35 -0.04
N LEU A 36 -16.92 27.98 -0.67
CA LEU A 36 -15.96 27.01 -0.14
C LEU A 36 -15.17 27.55 1.07
N LEU A 37 -15.10 28.87 1.21
CA LEU A 37 -14.47 29.54 2.35
C LEU A 37 -15.42 29.69 3.56
N ASN A 38 -16.69 29.29 3.41
CA ASN A 38 -17.83 29.33 4.35
C ASN A 38 -17.49 29.74 5.80
N ASN A 39 -17.59 31.04 6.09
CA ASN A 39 -17.40 31.68 7.40
C ASN A 39 -16.02 31.51 8.06
N ASN A 40 -15.08 30.84 7.42
CA ASN A 40 -13.71 30.80 7.91
C ASN A 40 -12.98 32.06 7.48
N ASP A 41 -12.47 32.75 8.49
CA ASP A 41 -11.60 33.87 8.24
C ASP A 41 -10.28 33.35 7.68
N VAL A 42 -10.02 33.58 6.39
CA VAL A 42 -8.74 33.25 5.75
C VAL A 42 -7.56 33.91 6.46
N PHE A 43 -7.80 34.99 7.22
CA PHE A 43 -6.81 35.62 8.07
C PHE A 43 -6.40 34.78 9.29
N ASN A 44 -7.06 33.65 9.59
CA ASN A 44 -6.66 32.72 10.66
C ASN A 44 -5.88 31.49 10.16
N ALA A 45 -5.66 31.37 8.85
CA ALA A 45 -4.88 30.26 8.29
C ALA A 45 -3.41 30.35 8.69
N LYS A 46 -2.74 29.20 8.91
CA LYS A 46 -1.30 29.18 9.23
C LYS A 46 -0.44 29.39 7.99
N LYS A 47 -0.89 28.87 6.85
CA LYS A 47 -0.21 29.03 5.57
C LYS A 47 -1.20 29.27 4.46
N ILE A 48 -0.85 30.17 3.55
CA ILE A 48 -1.68 30.57 2.43
C ILE A 48 -0.85 30.49 1.15
N LEU A 49 -1.42 29.86 0.13
CA LEU A 49 -0.89 29.83 -1.22
C LEU A 49 -1.86 30.58 -2.14
N ILE A 50 -1.35 31.59 -2.85
CA ILE A 50 -2.11 32.37 -3.82
C ILE A 50 -1.52 32.12 -5.20
N ASN A 51 -2.34 31.70 -6.16
CA ASN A 51 -1.93 31.58 -7.55
C ASN A 51 -2.75 32.50 -8.44
N LEU A 52 -2.07 33.39 -9.14
CA LEU A 52 -2.65 34.24 -10.17
C LEU A 52 -2.50 33.56 -11.52
N SER A 53 -3.61 33.40 -12.25
CA SER A 53 -3.62 32.85 -13.60
C SER A 53 -4.13 33.91 -14.58
N PHE A 54 -3.38 34.11 -15.66
CA PHE A 54 -3.64 35.13 -16.67
C PHE A 54 -3.35 34.59 -18.07
N ASP A 55 -3.91 35.23 -19.09
CA ASP A 55 -3.68 34.84 -20.48
C ASP A 55 -2.31 35.32 -20.99
N GLU A 56 -1.70 34.57 -21.90
CA GLU A 56 -0.41 34.90 -22.51
C GLU A 56 -0.47 36.24 -23.27
N GLU A 57 -1.63 36.56 -23.85
CA GLU A 57 -1.85 37.80 -24.61
C GLU A 57 -2.05 39.03 -23.71
N ASN A 58 -2.48 38.83 -22.45
CA ASN A 58 -2.79 39.90 -21.50
C ASN A 58 -2.02 39.71 -20.18
N PRO A 59 -0.70 39.96 -20.18
CA PRO A 59 0.14 39.78 -18.99
C PRO A 59 -0.29 40.69 -17.83
N LEU A 60 0.05 40.28 -16.61
CA LEU A 60 -0.20 41.06 -15.40
C LEU A 60 0.69 42.32 -15.38
N MET A 61 0.08 43.47 -15.16
CA MET A 61 0.78 44.75 -15.03
C MET A 61 1.24 45.00 -13.59
N MET A 62 2.29 45.83 -13.43
CA MET A 62 2.83 46.18 -12.11
C MET A 62 1.82 46.87 -11.20
N GLU A 63 0.94 47.70 -11.76
CA GLU A 63 -0.11 48.39 -10.99
C GLU A 63 -1.11 47.39 -10.40
N GLU A 64 -1.42 46.32 -11.13
CA GLU A 64 -2.32 45.27 -10.68
C GLU A 64 -1.70 44.42 -9.57
N MET A 65 -0.37 44.25 -9.58
CA MET A 65 0.33 43.55 -8.50
C MET A 65 0.23 44.29 -7.17
N ASN A 66 0.00 45.62 -7.15
CA ASN A 66 -0.23 46.34 -5.91
C ASN A 66 -1.48 45.85 -5.18
N ALA A 67 -2.51 45.40 -5.92
CA ALA A 67 -3.70 44.78 -5.33
C ALA A 67 -3.35 43.53 -4.52
N LEU A 68 -2.52 42.66 -5.09
CA LEU A 68 -2.06 41.45 -4.41
C LEU A 68 -1.24 41.80 -3.16
N HIS A 69 -0.30 42.74 -3.26
CA HIS A 69 0.50 43.17 -2.11
C HIS A 69 -0.34 43.77 -0.99
N ASN A 70 -1.31 44.61 -1.34
CA ASN A 70 -2.25 45.19 -0.37
C ASN A 70 -3.12 44.12 0.29
N PHE A 71 -3.49 43.08 -0.44
CA PHE A 71 -4.18 41.93 0.15
C PHE A 71 -3.26 41.14 1.09
N MET A 72 -2.03 40.85 0.67
CA MET A 72 -1.05 40.14 1.49
C MET A 72 -0.71 40.91 2.78
N ALA A 73 -0.71 42.25 2.73
CA ALA A 73 -0.46 43.11 3.88
C ALA A 73 -1.55 43.06 4.97
N LYS A 74 -2.74 42.50 4.66
CA LYS A 74 -3.83 42.34 5.64
C LYS A 74 -3.64 41.12 6.56
N PHE A 75 -2.78 40.17 6.18
CA PHE A 75 -2.50 38.99 7.00
C PHE A 75 -1.60 39.36 8.19
N SER A 76 -1.76 38.63 9.30
CA SER A 76 -0.89 38.78 10.47
C SER A 76 0.53 38.30 10.14
N HIS A 77 1.54 38.82 10.84
CA HIS A 77 2.95 38.47 10.63
C HIS A 77 3.29 37.00 10.93
N GLU A 78 2.36 36.24 11.52
CA GLU A 78 2.55 34.83 11.88
C GLU A 78 2.15 33.86 10.75
N ILE A 79 1.64 34.38 9.62
CA ILE A 79 1.13 33.57 8.50
C ILE A 79 2.18 33.45 7.40
N GLU A 80 2.45 32.22 6.97
CA GLU A 80 3.31 31.96 5.83
C GLU A 80 2.52 32.14 4.53
N VAL A 81 2.77 33.22 3.80
CA VAL A 81 2.12 33.49 2.50
C VAL A 81 3.09 33.19 1.36
N ILE A 82 2.68 32.31 0.47
CA ILE A 82 3.37 32.00 -0.79
C ILE A 82 2.48 32.47 -1.93
N TRP A 83 3.04 33.19 -2.89
CA TRP A 83 2.30 33.57 -4.08
C TRP A 83 3.04 33.13 -5.35
N GLY A 84 2.28 32.87 -6.39
CA GLY A 84 2.77 32.48 -7.70
C GLY A 84 1.90 33.06 -8.81
N ALA A 85 2.46 33.07 -10.01
CA ALA A 85 1.77 33.46 -11.21
C ALA A 85 1.95 32.36 -12.27
N ALA A 86 0.88 32.06 -12.99
CA ALA A 86 0.81 31.03 -14.00
C ALA A 86 0.14 31.59 -15.26
N VAL A 87 0.61 31.14 -16.42
CA VAL A 87 -0.04 31.46 -17.70
C VAL A 87 -1.07 30.36 -17.99
N GLU A 88 -2.31 30.75 -18.21
CA GLU A 88 -3.39 29.84 -18.58
C GLU A 88 -4.11 30.40 -19.82
N ARG A 89 -4.12 29.60 -20.89
CA ARG A 89 -4.69 30.02 -22.18
C ARG A 89 -6.21 29.97 -22.14
N GLY A 90 -6.85 30.94 -22.79
CA GLY A 90 -8.31 31.04 -22.90
C GLY A 90 -8.94 31.86 -21.78
N LEU A 91 -8.15 32.63 -21.04
CA LEU A 91 -8.63 33.61 -20.06
C LEU A 91 -8.95 34.96 -20.70
N GLY A 92 -8.40 35.24 -21.90
CA GLY A 92 -8.62 36.51 -22.58
C GLY A 92 -8.12 37.68 -21.74
N GLU A 93 -9.00 38.62 -21.40
CA GLU A 93 -8.65 39.77 -20.54
C GLU A 93 -8.83 39.49 -19.05
N ASP A 94 -9.45 38.35 -18.69
CA ASP A 94 -9.77 38.03 -17.30
C ASP A 94 -8.55 37.52 -16.53
N VAL A 95 -8.58 37.74 -15.21
CA VAL A 95 -7.61 37.15 -14.28
C VAL A 95 -8.33 36.23 -13.32
N LYS A 96 -7.71 35.09 -13.08
CA LYS A 96 -8.19 34.08 -12.14
C LYS A 96 -7.26 33.99 -10.95
N VAL A 97 -7.84 34.02 -9.76
CA VAL A 97 -7.11 33.82 -8.50
C VAL A 97 -7.54 32.50 -7.91
N THR A 98 -6.57 31.66 -7.55
CA THR A 98 -6.79 30.46 -6.73
C THR A 98 -6.11 30.67 -5.40
N LEU A 99 -6.88 30.53 -4.32
CA LEU A 99 -6.43 30.69 -2.95
C LEU A 99 -6.51 29.33 -2.27
N LEU A 100 -5.40 28.88 -1.68
CA LEU A 100 -5.35 27.67 -0.88
C LEU A 100 -4.89 28.07 0.52
N ALA A 101 -5.78 27.94 1.49
CA ALA A 101 -5.50 28.22 2.88
C ALA A 101 -5.42 26.90 3.66
N THR A 102 -4.38 26.73 4.46
CA THR A 102 -4.13 25.54 5.28
C THR A 102 -3.88 25.97 6.73
N GLY A 103 -4.15 25.08 7.67
CA GLY A 103 -4.01 25.33 9.10
C GLY A 103 -5.32 25.36 9.86
N PHE A 104 -6.44 25.03 9.20
CA PHE A 104 -7.75 24.95 9.84
C PHE A 104 -7.87 23.67 10.66
N SER A 105 -8.59 23.77 11.78
CA SER A 105 -8.97 22.60 12.57
C SER A 105 -10.12 21.85 11.88
N ILE A 106 -10.24 20.56 12.15
CA ILE A 106 -11.34 19.71 11.63
C ILE A 106 -12.72 20.26 12.02
N LYS A 107 -12.81 20.96 13.16
CA LYS A 107 -14.03 21.62 13.66
C LYS A 107 -14.40 22.89 12.90
N ASP A 108 -13.44 23.51 12.23
CA ASP A 108 -13.63 24.80 11.57
C ASP A 108 -14.30 24.63 10.20
N VAL A 109 -14.27 23.41 9.62
CA VAL A 109 -14.81 23.14 8.29
C VAL A 109 -16.07 22.26 8.35
N PRO A 110 -17.26 22.83 8.03
CA PRO A 110 -18.51 22.09 8.04
C PRO A 110 -18.47 20.87 7.10
N GLY A 111 -18.94 19.72 7.58
CA GLY A 111 -19.10 18.49 6.78
C GLY A 111 -17.89 17.55 6.76
N ILE A 112 -16.69 18.01 7.12
CA ILE A 112 -15.50 17.15 7.18
C ILE A 112 -15.57 16.19 8.37
N GLU A 113 -16.04 16.66 9.54
CA GLU A 113 -16.19 15.81 10.73
C GLU A 113 -17.16 14.64 10.49
N GLU A 114 -18.28 14.89 9.81
CA GLU A 114 -19.26 13.87 9.45
C GLU A 114 -18.70 12.86 8.43
N GLN A 115 -17.97 13.33 7.42
CA GLN A 115 -17.28 12.46 6.47
C GLN A 115 -16.25 11.55 7.14
N ILE A 116 -15.45 12.07 8.07
CA ILE A 116 -14.45 11.27 8.82
C ILE A 116 -15.15 10.18 9.64
N ILE A 117 -16.28 10.50 10.28
CA ILE A 117 -17.07 9.52 11.04
C ILE A 117 -17.60 8.43 10.10
N ILE A 118 -18.20 8.78 8.96
CA ILE A 118 -18.70 7.81 7.97
C ILE A 118 -17.57 6.90 7.48
N GLN A 119 -16.41 7.49 7.17
CA GLN A 119 -15.26 6.76 6.64
C GLN A 119 -14.67 5.80 7.69
N SER A 120 -14.55 6.24 8.95
CA SER A 120 -14.10 5.38 10.04
C SER A 120 -15.05 4.20 10.30
N GLN A 121 -16.37 4.44 10.24
CA GLN A 121 -17.37 3.38 10.38
C GLN A 121 -17.31 2.38 9.22
N ALA A 122 -17.14 2.84 7.98
CA ALA A 122 -17.00 1.97 6.81
C ALA A 122 -15.74 1.09 6.89
N GLU A 123 -14.60 1.66 7.30
CA GLU A 123 -13.35 0.92 7.51
C GLU A 123 -13.46 -0.13 8.62
N GLU A 124 -14.19 0.16 9.70
CA GLU A 124 -14.42 -0.80 10.77
C GLU A 124 -15.31 -1.97 10.30
N GLN A 125 -16.34 -1.68 9.51
CA GLN A 125 -17.20 -2.70 8.91
C GLN A 125 -16.42 -3.59 7.93
N GLU A 126 -15.56 -3.01 7.09
CA GLU A 126 -14.73 -3.78 6.14
C GLU A 126 -13.74 -4.70 6.87
N ARG A 127 -13.13 -4.23 7.96
CA ARG A 127 -12.26 -5.06 8.82
C ARG A 127 -13.02 -6.24 9.41
N ARG A 128 -14.20 -6.00 9.99
CA ARG A 128 -15.06 -7.06 10.54
C ARG A 128 -15.46 -8.07 9.46
N TYR A 129 -15.81 -7.61 8.26
CA TYR A 129 -16.16 -8.49 7.14
C TYR A 129 -14.98 -9.37 6.73
N LYS A 130 -13.77 -8.80 6.57
CA LYS A 130 -12.55 -9.55 6.23
C LYS A 130 -12.20 -10.60 7.29
N GLU A 131 -12.34 -10.27 8.58
CA GLU A 131 -12.13 -11.23 9.67
C GLU A 131 -13.14 -12.38 9.66
N GLU A 132 -14.42 -12.10 9.39
CA GLU A 132 -15.43 -13.15 9.25
C GLU A 132 -15.17 -14.06 8.06
N GLN A 133 -14.76 -13.51 6.91
CA GLN A 133 -14.40 -14.30 5.74
C GLN A 133 -13.22 -15.21 6.05
N ARG A 134 -12.16 -14.67 6.67
CA ARG A 134 -11.00 -15.48 7.07
C ARG A 134 -11.38 -16.60 8.04
N ARG A 135 -12.26 -16.32 9.00
CA ARG A 135 -12.77 -17.34 9.93
C ARG A 135 -13.55 -18.44 9.19
N LYS A 136 -14.39 -18.07 8.23
CA LYS A 136 -15.13 -19.06 7.41
C LYS A 136 -14.19 -19.90 6.55
N GLU A 137 -13.18 -19.29 5.94
CA GLU A 137 -12.14 -20.00 5.17
C GLU A 137 -11.37 -20.98 6.06
N GLU A 138 -10.98 -20.57 7.27
CA GLU A 138 -10.32 -21.44 8.25
C GLU A 138 -11.23 -22.60 8.68
N GLU A 139 -12.51 -22.34 8.96
CA GLU A 139 -13.51 -23.37 9.29
C GLU A 139 -13.73 -24.35 8.12
N GLU A 140 -13.84 -23.85 6.88
CA GLU A 140 -13.99 -24.68 5.69
C GLU A 140 -12.74 -25.51 5.42
N ALA A 141 -11.55 -24.92 5.55
CA ALA A 141 -10.28 -25.63 5.44
C ALA A 141 -10.18 -26.75 6.47
N GLN A 142 -10.53 -26.48 7.72
CA GLN A 142 -10.56 -27.50 8.78
C GLN A 142 -11.53 -28.64 8.45
N ARG A 143 -12.75 -28.32 8.01
CA ARG A 143 -13.72 -29.33 7.57
C ARG A 143 -13.22 -30.16 6.41
N LEU A 144 -12.51 -29.55 5.46
CA LEU A 144 -11.93 -30.24 4.31
C LEU A 144 -10.82 -31.19 4.76
N ILE A 145 -9.93 -30.75 5.66
CA ILE A 145 -8.89 -31.58 6.28
C ILE A 145 -9.52 -32.79 6.96
N ASP A 146 -10.54 -32.58 7.81
CA ASP A 146 -11.23 -33.65 8.52
C ASP A 146 -11.90 -34.64 7.56
N LYS A 147 -12.54 -34.15 6.49
CA LYS A 147 -13.24 -34.95 5.49
C LYS A 147 -12.30 -35.85 4.67
N TYR A 148 -11.12 -35.34 4.30
CA TYR A 148 -10.22 -36.05 3.37
C TYR A 148 -9.08 -36.81 4.06
N TYR A 149 -8.59 -36.34 5.21
CA TYR A 149 -7.46 -36.96 5.90
C TYR A 149 -7.85 -37.68 7.21
N GLY A 150 -8.98 -37.33 7.82
CA GLY A 150 -9.50 -37.97 9.04
C GLY A 150 -8.54 -37.94 10.25
N ALA A 151 -9.04 -38.32 11.42
CA ALA A 151 -8.21 -38.40 12.63
C ALA A 151 -7.02 -39.37 12.48
N LEU A 152 -7.22 -40.46 11.73
CA LEU A 152 -6.22 -41.51 11.52
C LEU A 152 -5.06 -41.07 10.59
N GLY A 153 -5.33 -40.26 9.57
CA GLY A 153 -4.29 -39.81 8.62
C GLY A 153 -3.36 -38.75 9.20
N LEU A 154 -3.88 -37.88 10.08
CA LEU A 154 -3.08 -36.85 10.75
C LEU A 154 -2.21 -37.45 11.87
N GLU A 155 -2.73 -38.45 12.60
CA GLU A 155 -2.00 -39.16 13.66
C GLU A 155 -0.82 -39.99 13.11
N ILE A 156 -0.98 -40.57 11.91
CA ILE A 156 0.12 -41.24 11.19
C ILE A 156 1.22 -40.22 10.84
N LEU A 157 0.85 -39.04 10.30
CA LEU A 157 1.81 -38.00 9.91
C LEU A 157 2.55 -37.39 11.12
N SER A 158 1.88 -37.25 12.28
CA SER A 158 2.49 -36.67 13.48
C SER A 158 3.40 -37.65 14.23
N ASN A 159 3.12 -38.96 14.18
CA ASN A 159 3.86 -39.96 14.95
C ASN A 159 5.02 -40.61 14.18
N THR A 160 5.04 -40.59 12.84
CA THR A 160 6.21 -41.04 12.08
C THR A 160 7.21 -39.92 11.87
N ASN A 161 8.14 -39.79 12.81
CA ASN A 161 9.37 -39.02 12.61
C ASN A 161 10.21 -39.76 11.55
N TYR A 162 10.04 -39.42 10.26
CA TYR A 162 10.88 -39.94 9.18
C TYR A 162 12.30 -39.37 9.35
N LYS A 163 13.12 -40.05 10.16
CA LYS A 163 14.57 -39.84 10.17
C LYS A 163 15.13 -40.40 8.87
N TYR A 164 15.44 -39.51 7.93
CA TYR A 164 16.28 -39.85 6.79
C TYR A 164 17.72 -40.02 7.30
N GLU A 165 18.16 -41.26 7.46
CA GLU A 165 19.57 -41.59 7.66
C GLU A 165 20.14 -41.98 6.29
N PRO A 166 20.72 -41.02 5.53
CA PRO A 166 21.27 -41.34 4.22
C PRO A 166 22.47 -42.27 4.40
N PHE A 167 22.46 -43.38 3.67
CA PHE A 167 23.62 -44.24 3.54
C PHE A 167 24.61 -43.58 2.58
N ILE A 168 25.77 -43.20 3.09
CA ILE A 168 26.90 -42.69 2.31
C ILE A 168 27.87 -43.84 2.12
N LEU A 169 28.03 -44.29 0.88
CA LEU A 169 29.02 -45.31 0.52
C LEU A 169 30.42 -44.68 0.50
N THR A 170 31.40 -45.36 1.07
CA THR A 170 32.82 -45.01 0.84
C THR A 170 33.25 -45.50 -0.55
N MET A 171 34.39 -45.04 -1.06
CA MET A 171 34.88 -45.49 -2.36
C MET A 171 35.11 -47.02 -2.40
N ASP A 172 35.64 -47.59 -1.31
CA ASP A 172 35.84 -49.04 -1.22
C ASP A 172 34.52 -49.83 -1.25
N GLU A 173 33.42 -49.25 -0.75
CA GLU A 173 32.09 -49.87 -0.73
C GLU A 173 31.32 -49.71 -2.03
N LEU A 174 31.70 -48.71 -2.84
CA LEU A 174 31.15 -48.53 -4.17
C LEU A 174 31.66 -49.63 -5.12
N ASP A 175 32.84 -50.17 -4.84
CA ASP A 175 33.48 -51.26 -5.57
C ASP A 175 33.19 -52.65 -4.96
N ASP A 176 32.41 -52.74 -3.88
CA ASP A 176 32.00 -54.03 -3.28
C ASP A 176 30.73 -54.59 -3.94
N ASP A 177 30.90 -55.63 -4.75
CA ASP A 177 29.83 -56.33 -5.46
C ASP A 177 28.66 -56.76 -4.56
N LYS A 178 28.93 -57.10 -3.29
CA LYS A 178 27.88 -57.55 -2.34
C LYS A 178 26.97 -56.41 -1.92
N VAL A 179 27.55 -55.24 -1.70
CA VAL A 179 26.82 -54.02 -1.31
C VAL A 179 25.97 -53.56 -2.49
N LEU A 180 26.52 -53.59 -3.69
CA LEU A 180 25.80 -53.21 -4.91
C LEU A 180 24.62 -54.17 -5.20
N GLU A 181 24.84 -55.48 -5.08
CA GLU A 181 23.79 -56.48 -5.26
C GLU A 181 22.64 -56.32 -4.25
N ALA A 182 22.95 -56.00 -2.99
CA ALA A 182 21.96 -55.72 -1.96
C ALA A 182 21.10 -54.50 -2.34
N LEU A 183 21.74 -53.42 -2.80
CA LEU A 183 21.04 -52.19 -3.18
C LEU A 183 20.15 -52.39 -4.41
N GLU A 184 20.54 -53.24 -5.36
CA GLU A 184 19.76 -53.57 -6.55
C GLU A 184 18.54 -54.44 -6.22
N LYS A 185 18.71 -55.48 -5.40
CA LYS A 185 17.62 -56.39 -5.01
C LYS A 185 16.58 -55.75 -4.09
N THR A 186 16.98 -54.76 -3.31
CA THR A 186 16.08 -54.03 -2.40
C THR A 186 16.02 -52.55 -2.75
N PRO A 187 15.09 -52.14 -3.65
CA PRO A 187 14.91 -50.72 -4.01
C PRO A 187 14.36 -49.90 -2.83
N VAL A 188 14.61 -48.59 -2.85
CA VAL A 188 14.34 -47.66 -1.72
C VAL A 188 12.95 -47.81 -1.11
N PHE A 189 11.90 -47.92 -1.92
CA PHE A 189 10.51 -48.03 -1.44
C PHE A 189 10.18 -49.36 -0.75
N LYS A 190 11.05 -50.38 -0.85
CA LYS A 190 10.93 -51.67 -0.17
C LYS A 190 11.92 -51.83 0.99
N ARG A 191 12.74 -50.82 1.29
CA ARG A 191 13.70 -50.88 2.39
C ARG A 191 12.97 -50.62 3.70
N ASP A 192 13.13 -51.52 4.66
CA ASP A 192 12.71 -51.27 6.03
C ASP A 192 13.69 -50.30 6.71
N ARG A 193 13.27 -49.70 7.84
CA ARG A 193 14.06 -48.72 8.59
C ARG A 193 15.43 -49.25 9.00
N ASP A 194 15.52 -50.55 9.29
CA ASP A 194 16.74 -51.19 9.78
C ASP A 194 17.56 -51.84 8.65
N PHE A 195 17.29 -51.49 7.38
CA PHE A 195 18.03 -51.99 6.23
C PHE A 195 19.50 -51.57 6.27
N ASN A 196 20.41 -52.55 6.24
CA ASN A 196 21.85 -52.32 6.16
C ASN A 196 22.46 -53.14 5.01
N PRO A 197 22.92 -52.50 3.92
CA PRO A 197 23.45 -53.23 2.75
C PRO A 197 24.75 -54.00 3.06
N ARG A 198 25.49 -53.62 4.11
CA ARG A 198 26.73 -54.32 4.54
C ARG A 198 26.46 -55.68 5.20
N ALA A 199 25.27 -55.86 5.77
CA ALA A 199 24.88 -57.08 6.48
C ALA A 199 24.03 -58.01 5.61
N PHE A 200 23.77 -57.63 4.36
CA PHE A 200 22.91 -58.38 3.45
C PHE A 200 23.58 -59.70 3.06
N LYS A 201 22.97 -60.82 3.46
CA LYS A 201 23.44 -62.16 3.06
C LYS A 201 22.91 -62.48 1.68
N VAL A 202 23.80 -62.50 0.69
CA VAL A 202 23.50 -63.04 -0.63
C VAL A 202 23.31 -64.56 -0.48
N GLU A 203 22.11 -65.06 -0.72
CA GLU A 203 21.92 -66.50 -0.93
C GLU A 203 22.71 -66.89 -2.16
N ALA A 204 23.75 -67.71 -1.97
CA ALA A 204 24.59 -68.19 -3.04
C ALA A 204 23.71 -68.94 -4.06
N ARG A 205 23.70 -68.45 -5.31
CA ARG A 205 23.17 -69.23 -6.42
C ARG A 205 24.00 -70.50 -6.52
N ILE A 206 23.37 -71.65 -6.28
CA ILE A 206 23.91 -72.94 -6.71
C ILE A 206 24.00 -72.84 -8.23
N SER A 207 25.22 -72.76 -8.76
CA SER A 207 25.47 -73.00 -10.17
C SER A 207 25.23 -74.48 -10.41
N ASP A 208 24.10 -74.83 -11.04
CA ASP A 208 23.94 -76.16 -11.64
C ASP A 208 25.04 -76.29 -12.71
N SER A 209 26.07 -77.06 -12.39
CA SER A 209 27.07 -77.53 -13.33
C SER A 209 26.40 -78.52 -14.27
N LEU A 210 25.99 -78.02 -15.43
CA LEU A 210 25.76 -78.82 -16.63
C LEU A 210 27.14 -79.33 -17.10
N PHE A 211 27.25 -80.63 -17.43
CA PHE A 211 28.48 -81.45 -17.60
C PHE A 211 29.11 -81.85 -16.24
N ASP A 212 29.17 -83.10 -15.79
CA ASP A 212 29.17 -84.45 -16.41
C ASP A 212 28.32 -85.44 -15.59
#